data_AF-A0A2I0U7Y7-F1
#
_entry.id   AF-A0A2I0U7Y7-F1
#
_cell.length_a   1.000
_cell.length_b   1.000
_cell.length_c   1.000
_cell.angle_alpha   90.00
_cell.angle_beta   90.00
_cell.angle_gamma   90.00
#
_symmetry.space_group_name_H-M   'P 1'
#
loop_
_entity.id
_entity.type
_entity.pdbx_description
1 polymer ?
#
loop_
_entity_poly.entity_id
_entity_poly.type
_entity_poly.pdbx_seq_one_letter_code
_entity_poly.pdbx_strand_id
1 'polypeptide(L)'
;MLTKRLAECQELRAQVMEVKALPGMGTTIDVILINGRLKEGDTIIVPGVEGPIVTQIRGLLLPPPMKELRVKDELIHELKQTLNAIKLEEKGVYVQASTLGSLEALLEFLKTSEVPYSGINIGPVHKKDVMKASVMLEHDPQYAVILAFDVRIERDAQEMADSLGVRIFSAEIIYHLFDAFTKYRQDYKKQKQEEFNFFIVLQFVEIGIVTSIEVNHKPVEVAKKGQEVCVKIEPIPGESPKMYGRHFEATDILVSKISRQSIDALKDWFRDEMQKSDWQLIVELKKVFEII
;
A
#
# COMPACT_ATOMS: atom_id res chain seq x y z
N MET A 1 -6.53 -16.43 20.89
CA MET A 1 -7.10 -17.73 21.32
C MET A 1 -6.64 -18.92 20.47
N LEU A 2 -6.40 -18.77 19.15
CA LEU A 2 -5.93 -19.85 18.26
C LEU A 2 -4.49 -20.32 18.52
N THR A 3 -3.57 -19.42 18.89
CA THR A 3 -2.16 -19.74 19.17
C THR A 3 -1.97 -20.65 20.38
N LYS A 4 -2.90 -20.65 21.35
CA LYS A 4 -2.91 -21.58 22.49
C LYS A 4 -3.42 -22.98 22.12
N ARG A 5 -4.13 -23.15 20.99
CA ARG A 5 -4.60 -24.46 20.50
C ARG A 5 -3.60 -25.14 19.56
N LEU A 6 -2.67 -24.37 18.97
CA LEU A 6 -1.63 -24.86 18.07
C LEU A 6 -0.24 -25.00 18.76
N ALA A 7 -0.15 -24.64 20.05
CA ALA A 7 1.03 -24.92 20.86
C ALA A 7 1.13 -26.45 21.08
N GLU A 8 2.28 -27.04 20.73
CA GLU A 8 2.58 -28.48 20.77
C GLU A 8 1.85 -29.20 21.91
N CYS A 9 0.74 -29.85 21.58
CA CYS A 9 0.08 -30.79 22.46
C CYS A 9 0.62 -32.18 22.11
N GLN A 10 1.04 -32.96 23.12
CA GLN A 10 1.63 -34.29 22.91
C GLN A 10 0.61 -35.36 22.51
N GLU A 11 -0.69 -35.06 22.62
CA GLU A 11 -1.75 -35.99 22.25
C GLU A 11 -1.95 -36.02 20.73
N LEU A 12 -1.81 -37.22 20.16
CA LEU A 12 -2.11 -37.48 18.76
C LEU A 12 -3.60 -37.24 18.50
N ARG A 13 -3.90 -36.25 17.67
CA ARG A 13 -5.25 -35.99 17.17
C ARG A 13 -5.25 -36.10 15.65
N ALA A 14 -5.92 -37.14 15.16
CA ALA A 14 -6.04 -37.43 13.74
C ALA A 14 -7.49 -37.74 13.40
N GLN A 15 -7.93 -37.36 12.20
CA GLN A 15 -9.26 -37.66 11.68
C GLN A 15 -9.14 -38.48 10.40
N VAL A 16 -9.78 -39.64 10.37
CA VAL A 16 -9.92 -40.46 9.16
C VAL A 16 -10.87 -39.76 8.20
N MET A 17 -10.42 -39.53 6.97
CA MET A 17 -11.20 -38.89 5.91
C MET A 17 -11.87 -39.93 5.02
N GLU A 18 -11.09 -40.90 4.55
CA GLU A 18 -11.56 -41.90 3.58
C GLU A 18 -10.82 -43.23 3.79
N VAL A 19 -11.51 -44.34 3.50
CA VAL A 19 -10.93 -45.68 3.45
C VAL A 19 -11.11 -46.19 2.02
N LYS A 20 -10.01 -46.46 1.31
CA LYS A 20 -10.01 -46.84 -0.11
C LYS A 20 -9.03 -47.96 -0.41
N ALA A 21 -9.31 -48.78 -1.41
CA ALA A 21 -8.39 -49.80 -1.87
C ALA A 21 -7.48 -49.24 -2.97
N LEU A 22 -6.15 -49.33 -2.78
CA LEU A 22 -5.15 -48.98 -3.78
C LEU A 22 -4.50 -50.23 -4.37
N PRO A 23 -4.41 -50.34 -5.72
CA PRO A 23 -3.72 -51.45 -6.39
C PRO A 23 -2.28 -51.59 -5.90
N GLY A 24 -1.89 -52.79 -5.45
CA GLY A 24 -0.55 -53.08 -4.93
C GLY A 24 -0.31 -52.69 -3.46
N MET A 25 -1.21 -51.91 -2.84
CA MET A 25 -1.09 -51.48 -1.44
C MET A 25 -2.23 -51.99 -0.54
N GLY A 26 -3.28 -52.56 -1.12
CA GLY A 26 -4.44 -53.04 -0.40
C GLY A 26 -5.30 -51.87 0.11
N THR A 27 -5.96 -52.05 1.25
CA THR A 27 -6.77 -50.98 1.86
C THR A 27 -5.88 -49.93 2.49
N THR A 28 -6.11 -48.68 2.12
CA THR A 28 -5.41 -47.49 2.60
C THR A 28 -6.40 -46.53 3.25
N ILE A 29 -5.90 -45.72 4.18
CA ILE A 29 -6.70 -44.78 4.95
C ILE A 29 -6.11 -43.39 4.76
N ASP A 30 -6.91 -42.47 4.24
CA ASP A 30 -6.55 -41.06 4.15
C ASP A 30 -6.89 -40.39 5.48
N VAL A 31 -5.91 -39.71 6.07
CA VAL A 31 -6.02 -39.15 7.43
C VAL A 31 -5.52 -37.71 7.44
N ILE A 32 -6.30 -36.81 8.07
CA ILE A 32 -5.83 -35.46 8.41
C ILE A 32 -5.27 -35.49 9.83
N LEU A 33 -3.97 -35.19 9.95
CA LEU A 33 -3.29 -35.02 11.23
C LEU A 33 -3.52 -33.60 11.74
N ILE A 34 -4.29 -33.46 12.82
CA ILE A 34 -4.61 -32.16 13.44
C ILE A 34 -3.52 -31.77 14.43
N ASN A 35 -2.98 -32.74 15.18
CA ASN A 35 -1.93 -32.53 16.18
C ASN A 35 -1.19 -33.84 16.50
N GLY A 36 0.05 -33.75 16.97
CA GLY A 36 0.90 -34.90 17.30
C GLY A 36 1.79 -35.35 16.15
N ARG A 37 2.39 -36.54 16.28
CA ARG A 37 3.31 -37.12 15.29
C ARG A 37 2.96 -38.58 15.04
N LEU A 38 3.10 -39.00 13.80
CA LEU A 38 2.86 -40.37 13.36
C LEU A 38 4.12 -40.89 12.66
N LYS A 39 4.54 -42.11 12.97
CA LYS A 39 5.72 -42.74 12.36
C LYS A 39 5.34 -44.08 11.73
N GLU A 40 6.10 -44.47 10.72
CA GLU A 40 6.07 -45.83 10.23
C GLU A 40 6.46 -46.79 11.37
N GLY A 41 5.72 -47.89 11.50
CA GLY A 41 5.87 -48.83 12.61
C GLY A 41 5.06 -48.49 13.86
N ASP A 42 4.42 -47.32 13.96
CA ASP A 42 3.53 -47.03 15.09
C ASP A 42 2.28 -47.91 15.02
N THR A 43 1.82 -48.37 16.19
CA THR A 43 0.55 -49.10 16.35
C THR A 43 -0.58 -48.11 16.53
N ILE A 44 -1.60 -48.20 15.69
CA ILE A 44 -2.80 -47.35 15.72
C ILE A 44 -4.05 -48.18 16.00
N ILE A 45 -5.05 -47.51 16.57
CA ILE A 45 -6.39 -48.06 16.79
C ILE A 45 -7.37 -47.22 15.99
N VAL A 46 -8.16 -47.86 15.13
CA VAL A 46 -9.20 -47.20 14.33
C VAL A 46 -10.55 -47.91 14.53
N PRO A 47 -11.68 -47.18 14.60
CA PRO A 47 -12.99 -47.80 14.67
C PRO A 47 -13.34 -48.48 13.34
N GLY A 48 -13.73 -49.75 13.39
CA GLY A 48 -14.30 -50.51 12.28
C GLY A 48 -15.76 -50.88 12.53
N VAL A 49 -16.45 -51.40 11.51
CA VAL A 49 -17.87 -51.77 11.57
C VAL A 49 -18.13 -52.88 12.61
N GLU A 50 -17.20 -53.82 12.76
CA GLU A 50 -17.30 -54.95 13.69
C GLU A 50 -16.61 -54.70 15.04
N GLY A 51 -16.05 -53.50 15.25
CA GLY A 51 -15.31 -53.13 16.46
C GLY A 51 -13.99 -52.40 16.18
N PRO A 52 -13.21 -52.12 17.24
CA PRO A 52 -11.91 -51.45 17.10
C PRO A 52 -10.90 -52.36 16.39
N ILE A 53 -10.19 -51.80 15.42
CA ILE A 53 -9.12 -52.45 14.67
C ILE A 53 -7.78 -51.91 15.19
N VAL A 54 -6.92 -52.80 15.67
CA VAL A 54 -5.56 -52.47 16.08
C VAL A 54 -4.60 -52.93 14.97
N THR A 55 -3.79 -52.02 14.43
CA THR A 55 -2.89 -52.35 13.32
C THR A 55 -1.62 -51.49 13.35
N GLN A 56 -0.58 -51.94 12.65
CA GLN A 56 0.70 -51.25 12.57
C GLN A 56 0.83 -50.52 11.22
N ILE A 57 1.31 -49.27 11.26
CA ILE A 57 1.53 -48.47 10.04
C ILE A 57 2.67 -49.09 9.23
N ARG A 58 2.35 -49.59 8.04
CA ARG A 58 3.32 -50.20 7.10
C ARG A 58 4.10 -49.18 6.28
N GLY A 59 3.62 -47.94 6.21
CA GLY A 59 4.22 -46.88 5.41
C GLY A 59 3.32 -45.65 5.41
N LEU A 60 3.91 -44.47 5.32
CA LEU A 60 3.19 -43.21 5.21
C LEU A 60 3.33 -42.69 3.79
N LEU A 61 2.21 -42.63 3.09
CA LEU A 61 2.15 -42.08 1.74
C LEU A 61 1.82 -40.60 1.84
N LEU A 62 2.73 -39.78 1.35
CA LEU A 62 2.39 -38.41 1.03
C LEU A 62 1.80 -38.40 -0.38
N PRO A 63 0.77 -37.58 -0.66
CA PRO A 63 0.43 -37.30 -2.04
C PRO A 63 1.71 -36.85 -2.74
N PRO A 64 1.98 -37.32 -3.98
CA PRO A 64 3.16 -36.87 -4.69
C PRO A 64 3.18 -35.34 -4.68
N PRO A 65 4.30 -34.69 -4.33
CA PRO A 65 4.40 -33.24 -4.46
C PRO A 65 3.98 -32.94 -5.89
N MET A 66 2.95 -32.10 -6.09
CA MET A 66 2.33 -31.87 -7.40
C MET A 66 3.43 -31.74 -8.47
N LYS A 67 3.69 -32.82 -9.20
CA LYS A 67 4.39 -32.75 -10.47
C LYS A 67 3.34 -32.15 -11.37
N GLU A 68 3.53 -30.88 -11.73
CA GLU A 68 2.72 -30.14 -12.68
C GLU A 68 2.28 -31.08 -13.81
N LEU A 69 1.03 -31.56 -13.69
CA LEU A 69 0.37 -32.26 -14.76
C LEU A 69 0.15 -31.20 -15.85
N ARG A 70 0.38 -31.57 -17.11
CA ARG A 70 0.13 -30.74 -18.29
C ARG A 70 -1.38 -30.43 -18.41
N VAL A 71 -1.86 -29.51 -17.57
CA VAL A 71 -3.22 -28.94 -17.54
C VAL A 71 -3.07 -27.43 -17.27
N LYS A 72 -2.04 -26.80 -17.84
CA LYS A 72 -1.70 -25.41 -17.55
C LYS A 72 -2.75 -24.46 -18.14
N ASP A 73 -3.17 -24.64 -19.39
CA ASP A 73 -3.90 -23.57 -20.07
C ASP A 73 -5.37 -23.41 -19.63
N GLU A 74 -6.08 -24.52 -19.42
CA GLU A 74 -7.49 -24.48 -18.98
C GLU A 74 -7.63 -23.95 -17.54
N LEU A 75 -6.79 -24.45 -16.62
CA LEU A 75 -6.79 -24.03 -15.22
C LEU A 75 -6.32 -22.56 -15.05
N ILE A 76 -5.33 -22.13 -15.84
CA ILE A 76 -4.89 -20.72 -15.86
C ILE A 76 -6.01 -19.81 -16.38
N HIS A 77 -6.83 -20.28 -17.33
CA HIS A 77 -7.94 -19.50 -17.84
C HIS A 77 -9.02 -19.28 -16.77
N GLU A 78 -9.42 -20.34 -16.07
CA GLU A 78 -10.37 -20.24 -14.94
C GLU A 78 -9.82 -19.35 -13.82
N LEU A 79 -8.54 -19.51 -13.46
CA LEU A 79 -7.89 -18.69 -12.43
C LEU A 79 -7.93 -17.19 -12.80
N LYS A 80 -7.64 -16.85 -14.06
CA LYS A 80 -7.71 -15.47 -14.56
C LYS A 80 -9.12 -14.92 -14.52
N GLN A 81 -10.14 -15.73 -14.84
CA GLN A 81 -11.53 -15.31 -14.75
C GLN A 81 -11.91 -14.97 -13.30
N THR A 82 -11.51 -15.80 -12.33
CA THR A 82 -11.75 -15.56 -10.91
C THR A 82 -11.06 -14.29 -10.42
N LEU A 83 -9.80 -14.05 -10.84
CA LEU A 83 -9.06 -12.84 -10.51
C LEU A 83 -9.74 -11.57 -11.07
N ASN A 84 -10.30 -11.64 -12.29
CA ASN A 84 -10.99 -10.50 -12.90
C ASN A 84 -12.31 -10.15 -12.20
N ALA A 85 -12.90 -11.07 -11.43
CA ALA A 85 -14.10 -10.79 -10.64
C ALA A 85 -13.81 -9.94 -9.40
N ILE A 86 -12.54 -9.85 -8.98
CA ILE A 86 -12.14 -9.07 -7.82
C ILE A 86 -12.17 -7.58 -8.21
N LYS A 87 -12.97 -6.81 -7.48
CA LYS A 87 -13.05 -5.35 -7.65
C LYS A 87 -11.72 -4.72 -7.23
N LEU A 88 -11.07 -4.04 -8.17
CA LEU A 88 -9.87 -3.24 -7.97
C LEU A 88 -10.24 -1.76 -7.90
N GLU A 89 -9.44 -0.99 -7.16
CA GLU A 89 -9.57 0.47 -7.10
C GLU A 89 -8.59 1.15 -8.06
N GLU A 90 -8.88 2.41 -8.42
CA GLU A 90 -7.97 3.21 -9.28
C GLU A 90 -6.63 3.51 -8.58
N LYS A 91 -6.65 3.64 -7.25
CA LYS A 91 -5.46 3.91 -6.43
C LYS A 91 -5.32 2.83 -5.38
N GLY A 92 -4.11 2.37 -5.14
CA GLY A 92 -3.86 1.39 -4.09
C GLY A 92 -2.59 0.59 -4.28
N VAL A 93 -2.29 -0.24 -3.29
CA VAL A 93 -1.12 -1.11 -3.29
C VAL A 93 -1.24 -2.23 -4.33
N TYR A 94 -0.11 -2.76 -4.79
CA TYR A 94 -0.08 -3.97 -5.60
C TYR A 94 0.12 -5.19 -4.71
N VAL A 95 -0.68 -6.24 -4.90
CA VAL A 95 -0.71 -7.42 -4.02
C VAL A 95 -0.31 -8.68 -4.78
N GLN A 96 0.56 -9.49 -4.19
CA GLN A 96 1.08 -10.69 -4.81
C GLN A 96 1.14 -11.83 -3.80
N ALA A 97 0.59 -13.00 -4.13
CA ALA A 97 0.47 -14.12 -3.21
C ALA A 97 0.76 -15.47 -3.87
N SER A 98 1.08 -16.48 -3.06
CA SER A 98 1.41 -17.83 -3.54
C SER A 98 0.21 -18.63 -4.04
N THR A 99 -0.97 -18.39 -3.46
CA THR A 99 -2.21 -19.15 -3.74
C THR A 99 -3.41 -18.23 -3.74
N LEU A 100 -4.54 -18.70 -4.29
CA LEU A 100 -5.79 -17.92 -4.27
C LEU A 100 -6.30 -17.69 -2.84
N GLY A 101 -6.23 -18.71 -1.97
CA GLY A 101 -6.69 -18.57 -0.58
C GLY A 101 -5.83 -17.60 0.23
N SER A 102 -4.50 -17.57 0.00
CA SER A 102 -3.64 -16.57 0.65
C SER A 102 -3.86 -15.17 0.10
N LEU A 103 -4.16 -15.03 -1.20
CA LEU A 103 -4.55 -13.77 -1.80
C LEU A 103 -5.85 -13.24 -1.17
N GLU A 104 -6.89 -14.08 -1.08
CA GLU A 104 -8.18 -13.71 -0.47
C GLU A 104 -8.02 -13.25 0.97
N ALA A 105 -7.28 -13.99 1.79
CA ALA A 105 -7.02 -13.63 3.18
C ALA A 105 -6.31 -12.28 3.32
N LEU A 106 -5.32 -12.01 2.45
CA LEU A 106 -4.60 -10.75 2.43
C LEU A 106 -5.51 -9.59 1.97
N LEU A 107 -6.31 -9.79 0.93
CA LEU A 107 -7.24 -8.76 0.45
C LEU A 107 -8.32 -8.43 1.48
N GLU A 108 -8.87 -9.42 2.17
CA GLU A 108 -9.86 -9.20 3.23
C GLU A 108 -9.27 -8.41 4.40
N PHE A 109 -8.01 -8.70 4.75
CA PHE A 109 -7.27 -7.95 5.76
C PHE A 109 -7.03 -6.49 5.34
N LEU A 110 -6.66 -6.25 4.09
CA LEU A 110 -6.46 -4.91 3.54
C LEU A 110 -7.76 -4.10 3.52
N LYS A 111 -8.89 -4.71 3.14
CA LYS A 111 -10.22 -4.06 3.20
C LYS A 111 -10.58 -3.64 4.62
N THR A 112 -10.41 -4.54 5.59
CA THR A 112 -10.70 -4.25 7.01
C THR A 112 -9.85 -3.09 7.54
N SER A 113 -8.65 -2.93 6.98
CA SER A 113 -7.70 -1.88 7.35
C SER A 113 -7.84 -0.59 6.51
N GLU A 114 -8.88 -0.50 5.67
CA GLU A 114 -9.12 0.63 4.75
C GLU A 114 -7.91 0.93 3.84
N VAL A 115 -7.21 -0.12 3.40
CA VAL A 115 -6.10 -0.02 2.46
C VAL A 115 -6.58 -0.44 1.08
N PRO A 116 -6.64 0.49 0.12
CA PRO A 116 -7.10 0.17 -1.22
C PRO A 116 -5.99 -0.57 -1.98
N TYR A 117 -6.38 -1.41 -2.94
CA TYR A 117 -5.47 -2.18 -3.78
C TYR A 117 -5.84 -1.98 -5.26
N SER A 118 -4.84 -1.69 -6.08
CA SER A 118 -5.01 -1.35 -7.51
C SER A 118 -4.65 -2.50 -8.44
N GLY A 119 -3.95 -3.51 -7.94
CA GLY A 119 -3.55 -4.67 -8.72
C GLY A 119 -3.29 -5.88 -7.83
N ILE A 120 -3.60 -7.05 -8.39
CA ILE A 120 -3.44 -8.35 -7.72
C ILE A 120 -2.83 -9.35 -8.69
N ASN A 121 -2.02 -10.28 -8.18
CA ASN A 121 -1.50 -11.38 -8.97
C ASN A 121 -1.15 -12.59 -8.10
N ILE A 122 -1.01 -13.76 -8.72
CA ILE A 122 -0.58 -15.01 -8.06
C ILE A 122 0.76 -15.45 -8.66
N GLY A 123 1.70 -15.84 -7.80
CA GLY A 123 3.03 -16.29 -8.19
C GLY A 123 4.12 -15.23 -7.96
N PRO A 124 5.37 -15.50 -8.41
CA PRO A 124 6.50 -14.64 -8.11
C PRO A 124 6.36 -13.23 -8.68
N VAL A 125 7.01 -12.26 -8.05
CA VAL A 125 7.02 -10.86 -8.48
C VAL A 125 7.88 -10.69 -9.73
N HIS A 126 7.30 -10.17 -10.80
CA HIS A 126 7.99 -9.90 -12.07
C HIS A 126 8.05 -8.40 -12.36
N LYS A 127 8.90 -8.00 -13.32
CA LYS A 127 8.99 -6.61 -13.83
C LYS A 127 7.65 -5.98 -14.19
N LYS A 128 6.72 -6.77 -14.75
CA LYS A 128 5.38 -6.29 -15.13
C LYS A 128 4.55 -5.85 -13.92
N ASP A 129 4.74 -6.52 -12.79
CA ASP A 129 4.07 -6.18 -11.53
C ASP A 129 4.65 -4.86 -10.99
N VAL A 130 5.98 -4.71 -11.06
CA VAL A 130 6.70 -3.48 -10.67
C VAL A 130 6.27 -2.27 -11.52
N MET A 131 6.16 -2.43 -12.84
CA MET A 131 5.68 -1.35 -13.71
C MET A 131 4.26 -0.90 -13.39
N LYS A 132 3.37 -1.80 -12.97
CA LYS A 132 2.03 -1.41 -12.56
C LYS A 132 2.05 -0.66 -11.23
N ALA A 133 2.86 -1.13 -10.28
CA ALA A 133 3.04 -0.45 -8.99
C ALA A 133 3.70 0.93 -9.14
N SER A 134 4.61 1.12 -10.09
CA SER A 134 5.31 2.40 -10.30
C SER A 134 4.38 3.52 -10.77
N VAL A 135 3.25 3.21 -11.42
CA VAL A 135 2.24 4.22 -11.79
C VAL A 135 1.74 4.98 -10.56
N MET A 136 1.72 4.35 -9.39
CA MET A 136 1.31 5.00 -8.15
C MET A 136 2.30 6.08 -7.68
N LEU A 137 3.55 6.11 -8.15
CA LEU A 137 4.52 7.17 -7.80
C LEU A 137 4.04 8.56 -8.23
N GLU A 138 3.34 8.65 -9.37
CA GLU A 138 2.82 9.92 -9.88
C GLU A 138 1.47 10.31 -9.25
N HIS A 139 0.67 9.32 -8.81
CA HIS A 139 -0.69 9.55 -8.31
C HIS A 139 -0.78 9.69 -6.79
N ASP A 140 -0.13 8.79 -6.05
CA ASP A 140 -0.07 8.79 -4.60
C ASP A 140 1.13 7.92 -4.15
N PRO A 141 2.30 8.55 -3.89
CA PRO A 141 3.53 7.83 -3.59
C PRO A 141 3.44 6.87 -2.40
N GLN A 142 2.51 7.08 -1.47
CA GLN A 142 2.32 6.18 -0.32
C GLN A 142 1.86 4.76 -0.75
N TYR A 143 1.29 4.65 -1.94
CA TYR A 143 0.78 3.39 -2.51
C TYR A 143 1.70 2.80 -3.60
N ALA A 144 2.87 3.42 -3.85
CA ALA A 144 3.90 2.89 -4.74
C ALA A 144 4.67 1.71 -4.13
N VAL A 145 3.93 0.64 -3.82
CA VAL A 145 4.39 -0.47 -2.99
C VAL A 145 3.78 -1.79 -3.45
N ILE A 146 4.60 -2.85 -3.36
CA ILE A 146 4.19 -4.24 -3.63
C ILE A 146 4.19 -5.02 -2.31
N LEU A 147 3.07 -5.66 -2.01
CA LEU A 147 2.89 -6.57 -0.88
C LEU A 147 3.01 -8.01 -1.38
N ALA A 148 4.17 -8.63 -1.18
CA ALA A 148 4.52 -9.97 -1.62
C ALA A 148 4.39 -10.97 -0.47
N PHE A 149 3.28 -11.72 -0.43
CA PHE A 149 3.01 -12.72 0.59
C PHE A 149 3.40 -14.13 0.13
N ASP A 150 4.37 -14.74 0.80
CA ASP A 150 4.84 -16.11 0.54
C ASP A 150 5.27 -16.35 -0.93
N VAL A 151 5.79 -15.31 -1.59
CA VAL A 151 6.25 -15.38 -2.98
C VAL A 151 7.70 -14.92 -3.13
N ARG A 152 8.37 -15.50 -4.13
CA ARG A 152 9.71 -15.07 -4.52
C ARG A 152 9.65 -13.79 -5.34
N ILE A 153 10.69 -12.98 -5.24
CA ILE A 153 10.88 -11.79 -6.06
C ILE A 153 11.96 -12.13 -7.10
N GLU A 154 11.63 -11.97 -8.38
CA GLU A 154 12.63 -12.12 -9.44
C GLU A 154 13.70 -11.04 -9.32
N ARG A 155 14.96 -11.39 -9.59
CA ARG A 155 16.10 -10.46 -9.41
C ARG A 155 15.92 -9.18 -10.23
N ASP A 156 15.43 -9.35 -11.45
CA ASP A 156 15.25 -8.27 -12.40
C ASP A 156 14.05 -7.37 -12.05
N ALA A 157 13.09 -7.89 -11.28
CA ALA A 157 12.01 -7.12 -10.69
C ALA A 157 12.52 -6.29 -9.49
N GLN A 158 13.35 -6.87 -8.63
CA GLN A 158 13.96 -6.15 -7.50
C GLN A 158 14.82 -4.97 -7.99
N GLU A 159 15.71 -5.21 -8.96
CA GLU A 159 16.56 -4.16 -9.54
C GLU A 159 15.74 -3.00 -10.14
N MET A 160 14.63 -3.32 -10.82
CA MET A 160 13.72 -2.32 -11.37
C MET A 160 13.00 -1.54 -10.27
N ALA A 161 12.55 -2.23 -9.22
CA ALA A 161 11.86 -1.60 -8.10
C ALA A 161 12.78 -0.60 -7.39
N ASP A 162 14.03 -0.99 -7.15
CA ASP A 162 15.05 -0.12 -6.56
C ASP A 162 15.36 1.09 -7.46
N SER A 163 15.45 0.90 -8.78
CA SER A 163 15.69 1.98 -9.74
C SER A 163 14.54 2.98 -9.85
N LEU A 164 13.29 2.52 -9.75
CA LEU A 164 12.11 3.38 -9.89
C LEU A 164 11.67 3.98 -8.55
N GLY A 165 12.16 3.46 -7.42
CA GLY A 165 11.72 3.86 -6.09
C GLY A 165 10.42 3.19 -5.64
N VAL A 166 10.06 2.05 -6.24
CA VAL A 166 8.93 1.22 -5.81
C VAL A 166 9.39 0.33 -4.67
N ARG A 167 8.66 0.34 -3.54
CA ARG A 167 9.08 -0.45 -2.38
C ARG A 167 8.40 -1.81 -2.34
N ILE A 168 9.17 -2.88 -2.23
CA ILE A 168 8.65 -4.25 -2.12
C ILE A 168 8.74 -4.70 -0.66
N PHE A 169 7.61 -5.12 -0.10
CA PHE A 169 7.56 -5.80 1.19
C PHE A 169 7.31 -7.28 0.95
N SER A 170 8.13 -8.14 1.53
CA SER A 170 7.97 -9.59 1.45
C SER A 170 7.89 -10.22 2.83
N ALA A 171 6.93 -11.12 3.05
CA ALA A 171 6.85 -11.92 4.27
C ALA A 171 6.05 -13.21 4.05
N GLU A 172 6.30 -14.22 4.87
CA GLU A 172 5.53 -15.47 4.91
C GLU A 172 4.33 -15.38 5.88
N ILE A 173 4.21 -14.27 6.62
CA ILE A 173 3.14 -14.03 7.61
C ILE A 173 2.49 -12.68 7.32
N ILE A 174 1.15 -12.67 7.16
CA ILE A 174 0.36 -11.49 6.78
C ILE A 174 0.58 -10.32 7.75
N TYR A 175 0.63 -10.59 9.05
CA TYR A 175 0.83 -9.54 10.07
C TYR A 175 2.16 -8.82 9.93
N HIS A 176 3.26 -9.54 9.68
CA HIS A 176 4.57 -8.91 9.50
C HIS A 176 4.61 -8.03 8.24
N LEU A 177 3.97 -8.49 7.17
CA LEU A 177 3.84 -7.73 5.93
C LEU A 177 3.10 -6.42 6.18
N PHE A 178 1.99 -6.51 6.92
CA PHE A 178 1.14 -5.37 7.22
C PHE A 178 1.77 -4.40 8.22
N ASP A 179 2.45 -4.89 9.25
CA ASP A 179 3.18 -4.07 10.22
C ASP A 179 4.28 -3.26 9.52
N ALA A 180 5.03 -3.91 8.62
CA ALA A 180 6.05 -3.25 7.81
C ALA A 180 5.44 -2.15 6.91
N PHE A 181 4.32 -2.45 6.24
CA PHE A 181 3.61 -1.48 5.42
C PHE A 181 3.02 -0.32 6.23
N THR A 182 2.41 -0.60 7.38
CA THR A 182 1.81 0.41 8.25
C THR A 182 2.86 1.34 8.82
N LYS A 183 4.00 0.80 9.25
CA LYS A 183 5.16 1.59 9.67
C LYS A 183 5.64 2.52 8.56
N TYR A 184 5.77 2.00 7.33
CA TYR A 184 6.14 2.81 6.18
C TYR A 184 5.15 3.96 5.91
N ARG A 185 3.84 3.71 5.98
CA ARG A 185 2.82 4.77 5.85
C ARG A 185 2.91 5.81 6.97
N GLN A 186 3.14 5.37 8.20
CA GLN A 186 3.30 6.28 9.34
C GLN A 186 4.54 7.16 9.19
N ASP A 187 5.67 6.58 8.81
CA ASP A 187 6.91 7.31 8.57
C ASP A 187 6.74 8.30 7.41
N TYR A 188 6.07 7.91 6.33
CA TYR A 188 5.75 8.81 5.21
C TYR A 188 4.85 9.97 5.66
N LYS A 189 3.79 9.69 6.43
CA LYS A 189 2.90 10.72 6.98
C LYS A 189 3.63 11.65 7.93
N LYS A 190 4.52 11.12 8.77
CA LYS A 190 5.33 11.90 9.70
C LYS A 190 6.33 12.79 8.98
N GLN A 191 7.03 12.29 7.97
CA GLN A 191 7.94 13.10 7.14
C GLN A 191 7.19 14.24 6.44
N LYS A 192 6.01 13.95 5.86
CA LYS A 192 5.16 14.99 5.26
C LYS A 192 4.65 15.99 6.29
N GLN A 193 4.34 15.54 7.51
CA GLN A 193 3.93 16.40 8.60
C GLN A 193 5.07 17.23 9.17
N GLU A 194 6.31 16.73 9.18
CA GLU A 194 7.51 17.48 9.57
C GLU A 194 7.92 18.48 8.50
N GLU A 195 7.81 18.14 7.21
CA GLU A 195 7.99 19.05 6.08
C GLU A 195 6.93 20.17 6.10
N PHE A 196 5.68 19.82 6.44
CA PHE A 196 4.59 20.76 6.62
C PHE A 196 4.74 21.61 7.89
N ASN A 197 5.14 21.02 9.03
CA ASN A 197 5.41 21.76 10.26
C ASN A 197 6.64 22.65 10.13
N PHE A 198 7.65 22.26 9.36
CA PHE A 198 8.77 23.13 9.02
C PHE A 198 8.27 24.40 8.33
N PHE A 199 7.28 24.28 7.44
CA PHE A 199 6.60 25.42 6.84
C PHE A 199 5.81 26.28 7.83
N ILE A 200 5.22 25.70 8.89
CA ILE A 200 4.48 26.41 9.94
C ILE A 200 5.42 27.09 10.95
N VAL A 201 6.60 26.53 11.19
CA VAL A 201 7.63 27.12 12.07
C VAL A 201 8.40 28.25 11.37
N LEU A 202 8.19 28.46 10.06
CA LEU A 202 8.67 29.67 9.39
C LEU A 202 7.98 30.89 10.00
N GLN A 203 8.76 31.70 10.71
CA GLN A 203 8.33 33.02 11.12
C GLN A 203 8.10 33.85 9.84
N PHE A 204 6.83 34.04 9.47
CA PHE A 204 6.49 34.86 8.31
C PHE A 204 7.03 36.28 8.50
N VAL A 205 7.77 36.75 7.49
CA VAL A 205 8.21 38.14 7.41
C VAL A 205 7.28 38.87 6.46
N GLU A 206 6.54 39.85 6.97
CA GLU A 206 5.72 40.72 6.14
C GLU A 206 6.61 41.73 5.42
N ILE A 207 6.83 41.49 4.12
CA ILE A 207 7.76 42.27 3.31
C ILE A 207 7.14 43.52 2.67
N GLY A 208 5.83 43.53 2.39
CA GLY A 208 5.19 44.65 1.72
C GLY A 208 3.94 44.31 0.91
N ILE A 209 3.51 45.30 0.12
CA ILE A 209 2.40 45.24 -0.82
C ILE A 209 2.91 45.31 -2.27
N VAL A 210 2.31 44.50 -3.15
CA VAL A 210 2.62 44.55 -4.58
C VAL A 210 2.00 45.81 -5.19
N THR A 211 2.81 46.65 -5.84
CA THR A 211 2.35 47.90 -6.46
C THR A 211 2.47 47.92 -7.98
N SER A 212 3.37 47.13 -8.56
CA SER A 212 3.42 46.92 -10.00
C SER A 212 3.91 45.52 -10.35
N ILE A 213 3.43 45.02 -11.49
CA ILE A 213 3.90 43.78 -12.10
C ILE A 213 4.30 44.09 -13.53
N GLU A 214 5.45 43.59 -13.96
CA GLU A 214 5.97 43.78 -15.30
C GLU A 214 6.37 42.45 -15.93
N VAL A 215 6.06 42.28 -17.22
CA VAL A 215 6.51 41.16 -18.04
C VAL A 215 7.25 41.73 -19.23
N ASN A 216 8.53 41.40 -19.38
CA ASN A 216 9.37 41.92 -20.45
C ASN A 216 9.31 43.46 -20.57
N HIS A 217 9.41 44.17 -19.43
CA HIS A 217 9.32 45.63 -19.30
C HIS A 217 7.97 46.26 -19.67
N LYS A 218 6.90 45.45 -19.76
CA LYS A 218 5.54 45.95 -19.98
C LYS A 218 4.71 45.77 -18.72
N PRO A 219 4.01 46.82 -18.24
CA PRO A 219 3.16 46.70 -17.07
C PRO A 219 1.99 45.77 -17.37
N VAL A 220 1.68 44.89 -16.42
CA VAL A 220 0.52 43.99 -16.46
C VAL A 220 -0.23 44.08 -15.13
N GLU A 221 -1.54 43.85 -15.17
CA GLU A 221 -2.36 43.85 -13.95
C GLU A 221 -2.33 42.49 -13.24
N VAL A 222 -2.15 41.39 -14.00
CA VAL A 222 -2.22 40.03 -13.47
C VAL A 222 -1.11 39.17 -14.08
N ALA A 223 -0.43 38.39 -13.23
CA ALA A 223 0.48 37.32 -13.62
C ALA A 223 -0.10 35.97 -13.22
N LYS A 224 0.09 34.95 -14.06
CA LYS A 224 -0.40 33.58 -13.85
C LYS A 224 0.74 32.57 -13.75
N LYS A 225 0.43 31.39 -13.23
CA LYS A 225 1.37 30.27 -13.09
C LYS A 225 2.11 30.01 -14.41
N GLY A 226 3.44 29.89 -14.33
CA GLY A 226 4.32 29.63 -15.47
C GLY A 226 4.84 30.88 -16.18
N GLN A 227 4.43 32.08 -15.75
CA GLN A 227 5.00 33.34 -16.24
C GLN A 227 6.14 33.80 -15.33
N GLU A 228 7.25 34.21 -15.94
CA GLU A 228 8.33 34.93 -15.26
C GLU A 228 8.03 36.42 -15.29
N VAL A 229 7.92 37.04 -14.12
CA VAL A 229 7.48 38.43 -13.97
C VAL A 229 8.37 39.16 -12.97
N CYS A 230 8.54 40.46 -13.17
CA CYS A 230 9.11 41.35 -12.17
C CYS A 230 7.99 41.96 -11.34
N VAL A 231 8.14 41.98 -10.02
CA VAL A 231 7.14 42.54 -9.10
C VAL A 231 7.80 43.63 -8.28
N LYS A 232 7.20 44.82 -8.25
CA LYS A 232 7.57 45.89 -7.33
C LYS A 232 6.79 45.72 -6.03
N ILE A 233 7.51 45.60 -4.92
CA ILE A 233 6.96 45.46 -3.58
C ILE A 233 7.32 46.71 -2.79
N GLU A 234 6.31 47.41 -2.28
CA GLU A 234 6.51 48.57 -1.41
C GLU A 234 6.27 48.20 0.06
N PRO A 235 7.00 48.80 1.00
CA PRO A 235 6.82 48.54 2.42
C PRO A 235 5.39 48.81 2.89
N ILE A 236 4.95 48.09 3.92
CA ILE A 236 3.66 48.35 4.56
C ILE A 236 3.67 49.76 5.16
N PRO A 237 2.66 50.60 4.90
CA PRO A 237 2.58 51.93 5.48
C PRO A 237 2.64 51.88 7.02
N GLY A 238 3.57 52.64 7.61
CA GLY A 238 3.76 52.68 9.06
C GLY A 238 4.73 51.63 9.62
N GLU A 239 5.24 50.71 8.78
CA GLU A 239 6.28 49.76 9.17
C GLU A 239 7.66 50.12 8.61
N SER A 240 8.71 49.67 9.30
CA SER A 240 10.07 49.80 8.79
C SER A 240 10.29 48.84 7.60
N PRO A 241 10.89 49.33 6.48
CA PRO A 241 11.15 48.50 5.31
C PRO A 241 12.00 47.28 5.64
N LYS A 242 11.58 46.10 5.13
CA LYS A 242 12.39 44.88 5.23
C LYS A 242 13.46 44.92 4.15
N MET A 243 14.72 44.79 4.58
CA MET A 243 15.89 44.78 3.70
C MET A 243 16.19 43.38 3.13
N TYR A 244 16.38 43.30 1.82
CA TYR A 244 16.90 42.13 1.10
C TYR A 244 18.31 41.76 1.58
N GLY A 245 18.60 40.48 1.73
CA GLY A 245 19.86 39.95 2.29
C GLY A 245 19.97 40.04 3.81
N ARG A 246 18.93 40.56 4.49
CA ARG A 246 18.83 40.58 5.96
C ARG A 246 17.56 39.94 6.48
N HIS A 247 16.42 40.31 5.91
CA HIS A 247 15.12 39.79 6.34
C HIS A 247 14.53 38.77 5.37
N PHE A 248 14.95 38.82 4.11
CA PHE A 248 14.57 37.86 3.08
C PHE A 248 15.64 37.80 1.99
N GLU A 249 15.69 36.69 1.26
CA GLU A 249 16.68 36.37 0.22
C GLU A 249 16.00 35.91 -1.09
N ALA A 250 16.78 35.70 -2.16
CA ALA A 250 16.24 35.28 -3.46
C ALA A 250 15.59 33.89 -3.45
N THR A 251 16.01 33.03 -2.53
CA THR A 251 15.50 31.66 -2.39
C THR A 251 14.22 31.58 -1.58
N ASP A 252 13.82 32.66 -0.93
CA ASP A 252 12.62 32.67 -0.10
C ASP A 252 11.36 32.64 -0.96
N ILE A 253 10.38 31.87 -0.49
CA ILE A 253 9.08 31.74 -1.14
C ILE A 253 8.18 32.87 -0.68
N LEU A 254 7.70 33.68 -1.62
CA LEU A 254 6.73 34.72 -1.36
C LEU A 254 5.31 34.16 -1.51
N VAL A 255 4.46 34.47 -0.53
CA VAL A 255 3.05 34.06 -0.51
C VAL A 255 2.15 35.24 -0.21
N SER A 256 0.93 35.22 -0.75
CA SER A 256 -0.08 36.22 -0.42
C SER A 256 -0.57 36.01 1.01
N LYS A 257 -0.42 37.04 1.86
CA LYS A 257 -1.06 37.06 3.17
C LYS A 257 -2.57 37.20 2.98
N ILE A 258 -3.31 36.13 3.23
CA ILE A 258 -4.77 36.12 3.16
C ILE A 258 -5.36 36.23 4.56
N SER A 259 -6.49 36.93 4.69
CA SER A 259 -7.23 37.03 5.94
C SER A 259 -8.54 36.26 5.85
N ARG A 260 -9.18 35.98 6.99
CA ARG A 260 -10.52 35.37 7.01
C ARG A 260 -11.53 36.20 6.21
N GLN A 261 -11.49 37.52 6.37
CA GLN A 261 -12.38 38.46 5.68
C GLN A 261 -12.17 38.40 4.16
N SER A 262 -10.91 38.29 3.71
CA SER A 262 -10.57 38.14 2.29
C SER A 262 -11.12 36.83 1.72
N ILE A 263 -11.04 35.73 2.47
CA ILE A 263 -11.57 34.43 2.05
C ILE A 263 -13.09 34.45 1.95
N ASP A 264 -13.76 35.07 2.91
CA ASP A 264 -15.22 35.17 2.90
C ASP A 264 -15.68 36.06 1.73
N ALA A 265 -14.99 37.17 1.45
CA ALA A 265 -15.23 37.98 0.26
C ALA A 265 -15.03 37.20 -1.06
N LEU A 266 -14.00 36.34 -1.15
CA LEU A 266 -13.79 35.48 -2.33
C LEU A 266 -14.95 34.50 -2.53
N LYS A 267 -15.51 33.94 -1.45
CA LYS A 267 -16.65 33.01 -1.53
C LYS A 267 -17.95 33.71 -1.92
N ASP A 268 -18.15 34.91 -1.41
CA ASP A 268 -19.41 35.63 -1.57
C ASP A 268 -19.51 36.30 -2.94
N TRP A 269 -18.38 36.78 -3.49
CA TRP A 269 -18.38 37.63 -4.69
C TRP A 269 -17.65 37.05 -5.90
N PHE A 270 -16.67 36.15 -5.71
CA PHE A 270 -15.76 35.71 -6.78
C PHE A 270 -15.74 34.20 -6.97
N ARG A 271 -16.76 33.49 -6.47
CA ARG A 271 -16.79 32.02 -6.48
C ARG A 271 -16.74 31.41 -7.87
N ASP A 272 -17.45 32.03 -8.81
CA ASP A 272 -17.59 31.55 -10.18
C ASP A 272 -16.39 31.93 -11.07
N GLU A 273 -15.57 32.89 -10.64
CA GLU A 273 -14.36 33.32 -11.34
C GLU A 273 -13.12 32.49 -10.95
N MET A 274 -13.20 31.80 -9.82
CA MET A 274 -12.11 31.01 -9.24
C MET A 274 -12.09 29.58 -9.78
N GLN A 275 -10.93 29.12 -10.23
CA GLN A 275 -10.76 27.74 -10.67
C GLN A 275 -10.68 26.78 -9.49
N LYS A 276 -10.91 25.48 -9.74
CA LYS A 276 -10.79 24.44 -8.71
C LYS A 276 -9.39 24.42 -8.08
N SER A 277 -8.35 24.68 -8.86
CA SER A 277 -6.96 24.81 -8.38
C SER A 277 -6.77 26.00 -7.45
N ASP A 278 -7.43 27.12 -7.72
CA ASP A 278 -7.29 28.33 -6.91
C ASP A 278 -7.93 28.12 -5.53
N TRP A 279 -9.07 27.41 -5.49
CA TRP A 279 -9.70 27.00 -4.23
C TRP A 279 -8.86 26.01 -3.43
N GLN A 280 -8.16 25.08 -4.09
CA GLN A 280 -7.22 24.18 -3.41
C GLN A 280 -6.09 24.95 -2.75
N LEU A 281 -5.52 25.94 -3.46
CA LEU A 281 -4.49 26.82 -2.90
C LEU A 281 -4.99 27.64 -1.71
N ILE A 282 -6.21 28.19 -1.78
CA ILE A 282 -6.82 28.91 -0.63
C ILE A 282 -6.97 27.99 0.59
N VAL A 283 -7.35 26.72 0.39
CA VAL A 283 -7.43 25.74 1.48
C VAL A 283 -6.06 25.44 2.09
N GLU A 284 -5.00 25.38 1.27
CA GLU A 284 -3.63 25.22 1.76
C GLU A 284 -3.17 26.44 2.55
N LEU A 285 -3.36 27.65 2.00
CA LEU A 285 -2.99 28.90 2.67
C LEU A 285 -3.76 29.10 3.98
N LYS A 286 -5.05 28.71 4.04
CA LYS A 286 -5.83 28.70 5.29
C LYS A 286 -5.16 27.88 6.39
N LYS A 287 -4.59 26.73 6.03
CA LYS A 287 -3.89 25.85 6.98
C LYS A 287 -2.54 26.44 7.39
N VAL A 288 -1.80 26.98 6.42
CA VAL A 288 -0.47 27.59 6.64
C VAL A 288 -0.56 28.79 7.58
N PHE A 289 -1.58 29.64 7.43
CA PHE A 289 -1.78 30.81 8.29
C PHE A 289 -2.69 30.57 9.51
N GLU A 290 -3.03 29.31 9.81
CA GLU A 290 -3.91 28.93 10.94
C GLU A 290 -5.26 29.69 10.97
N ILE A 291 -5.83 30.00 9.80
CA ILE A 291 -7.08 30.74 9.67
C ILE A 291 -8.25 29.78 9.87
N ILE A 292 -8.89 29.82 11.04
CA ILE A 292 -10.07 29.02 11.40
C ILE A 292 -11.26 29.41 10.50
#